data_AF-A0AAE1N1G5-F1
#
_entry.id   AF-A0AAE1N1G5-F1
#
_cell.length_a   1.000
_cell.length_b   1.000
_cell.length_c   1.000
_cell.angle_alpha   90.00
_cell.angle_beta   90.00
_cell.angle_gamma   90.00
#
_symmetry.space_group_name_H-M   'P 1'
#
loop_
_entity.id
_entity.type
_entity.pdbx_description
1 polymer ?
#
loop_
_entity_poly.entity_id
_entity_poly.type
_entity_poly.pdbx_seq_one_letter_code
_entity_poly.pdbx_strand_id
1 'polypeptide(L)'
;MGNHSQLILLLLMSLLAVLASQSHSFQLSASNRWLVDSGSGKRVKLRCANWPAHMGVMLAEGLDKQPINHIILQFHNLGLNCVRLTWATFMLTRYSNQTVKQALDSLNLTDAKAGIAKNNLNVLTMTHPQSYVYVVDQLAAQNIMVLADNHISEPKWCCAPDDGNAFFGDTNFDPQEWLQGLSMAAQLLKGKPNVVAMSLRNELRGRLQNAEGLVGNMCNIRLLLLWGNILSNIVVEL
;
A
#
# COMPACT_ATOMS: atom_id res chain seq x y z
N MET A 1 -1.03 36.56 41.89
CA MET A 1 -0.26 36.04 40.74
C MET A 1 -0.48 34.54 40.46
N GLY A 2 -1.33 33.81 41.21
CA GLY A 2 -1.52 32.35 41.01
C GLY A 2 -2.51 31.92 39.91
N ASN A 3 -3.56 32.70 39.62
CA ASN A 3 -4.64 32.27 38.71
C ASN A 3 -4.25 32.25 37.22
N HIS A 4 -3.40 33.18 36.76
CA HIS A 4 -3.01 33.25 35.35
C HIS A 4 -2.11 32.09 34.93
N SER A 5 -1.22 31.63 35.82
CA SER A 5 -0.34 30.49 35.57
C SER A 5 -1.12 29.18 35.44
N GLN A 6 -2.13 28.97 36.30
CA GLN A 6 -3.01 27.79 36.22
C GLN A 6 -3.86 27.77 34.95
N LEU A 7 -4.37 28.93 34.51
CA LEU A 7 -5.16 29.03 33.28
C LEU A 7 -4.33 28.72 32.03
N ILE A 8 -3.08 29.20 31.98
CA ILE A 8 -2.14 28.91 30.89
C ILE A 8 -1.79 27.41 30.86
N LEU A 9 -1.55 26.79 32.02
CA LEU A 9 -1.27 25.36 32.11
C LEU A 9 -2.45 24.50 31.63
N LEU A 10 -3.68 24.87 32.00
CA LEU A 10 -4.89 24.18 31.53
C LEU A 10 -5.10 24.33 30.01
N LEU A 11 -4.82 25.51 29.44
CA LEU A 11 -4.84 25.76 28.00
C LEU A 11 -3.77 24.94 27.25
N LEU A 12 -2.56 24.84 27.80
CA LEU A 12 -1.49 23.99 27.24
C LEU A 12 -1.85 22.50 27.30
N MET A 13 -2.41 22.02 28.41
CA MET A 13 -2.81 20.62 28.57
C MET A 13 -3.99 20.25 27.65
N SER A 14 -4.96 21.17 27.48
CA SER A 14 -6.07 20.96 26.54
C SER A 14 -5.60 21.03 25.08
N LEU A 15 -4.69 21.94 24.73
CA LEU A 15 -4.06 21.98 23.41
C LEU A 15 -3.26 20.71 23.13
N LEU A 16 -2.49 20.21 24.10
CA LEU A 16 -1.76 18.94 24.00
C LEU A 16 -2.71 17.74 23.86
N ALA A 17 -3.84 17.73 24.57
CA ALA A 17 -4.85 16.68 24.44
C ALA A 17 -5.54 16.71 23.06
N VAL A 18 -5.83 17.90 22.52
CA VAL A 18 -6.39 18.07 21.17
C VAL A 18 -5.38 17.68 20.08
N LEU A 19 -4.09 17.99 20.25
CA LEU A 19 -3.02 17.58 19.34
C LEU A 19 -2.79 16.06 19.41
N ALA A 20 -2.82 15.46 20.60
CA ALA A 20 -2.67 14.02 20.79
C ALA A 20 -3.85 13.21 20.24
N SER A 21 -5.05 13.79 20.20
CA SER A 21 -6.24 13.12 19.65
C SER A 21 -6.32 13.17 18.12
N GLN A 22 -5.40 13.86 17.44
CA GLN A 22 -5.34 13.87 15.97
C GLN A 22 -4.43 12.78 15.37
N SER A 23 -3.65 12.04 16.17
CA SER A 23 -2.87 10.91 15.66
C SER A 23 -3.66 9.59 15.78
N HIS A 24 -4.66 9.40 14.92
CA HIS A 24 -5.33 8.10 14.80
C HIS A 24 -4.43 7.16 13.99
N SER A 25 -3.56 6.42 14.69
CA SER A 25 -2.88 5.27 14.10
C SER A 25 -3.87 4.12 14.03
N PHE A 26 -4.20 3.63 12.84
CA PHE A 26 -5.01 2.41 12.69
C PHE A 26 -4.15 1.20 13.01
N GLN A 27 -3.88 0.96 14.28
CA GLN A 27 -3.10 -0.20 14.70
C GLN A 27 -4.04 -1.40 14.81
N LEU A 28 -4.14 -2.19 13.75
CA LEU A 28 -4.93 -3.42 13.75
C LEU A 28 -4.10 -4.61 14.25
N SER A 29 -4.74 -5.53 14.97
CA SER A 29 -4.18 -6.82 15.36
C SER A 29 -5.18 -7.94 15.12
N ALA A 30 -4.69 -9.18 15.08
CA ALA A 30 -5.53 -10.36 14.97
C ALA A 30 -5.82 -10.94 16.35
N SER A 31 -7.10 -11.17 16.64
CA SER A 31 -7.58 -11.90 17.80
C SER A 31 -8.39 -13.11 17.31
N ASN A 32 -7.77 -14.29 17.36
CA ASN A 32 -8.28 -15.50 16.71
C ASN A 32 -8.60 -15.22 15.23
N ARG A 33 -9.87 -15.36 14.81
CA ARG A 33 -10.32 -15.12 13.42
C ARG A 33 -10.71 -13.67 13.13
N TRP A 34 -10.57 -12.76 14.10
CA TRP A 34 -11.05 -11.39 13.99
C TRP A 34 -9.91 -10.39 13.90
N LEU A 35 -10.08 -9.40 13.03
CA LEU A 35 -9.33 -8.16 13.12
C LEU A 35 -9.94 -7.29 14.21
N VAL A 36 -9.09 -6.78 15.10
CA VAL A 36 -9.46 -5.88 16.18
C VAL A 36 -8.58 -4.64 16.15
N ASP A 37 -9.12 -3.53 16.61
CA ASP A 37 -8.34 -2.36 16.95
C ASP A 37 -7.49 -2.67 18.19
N SER A 38 -6.18 -2.41 18.12
CA SER A 38 -5.25 -2.84 19.16
C SER A 38 -5.38 -2.04 20.45
N GLY A 39 -5.85 -0.78 20.37
CA GLY A 39 -6.06 0.05 21.55
C GLY A 39 -7.34 -0.30 22.31
N SER A 40 -8.44 -0.53 21.58
CA SER A 40 -9.77 -0.74 22.18
C SER A 40 -10.21 -2.20 22.24
N GLY A 41 -9.56 -3.11 21.52
CA GLY A 41 -9.96 -4.51 21.35
C GLY A 41 -11.25 -4.68 20.54
N LYS A 42 -11.83 -3.61 19.99
CA LYS A 42 -13.08 -3.68 19.23
C LYS A 42 -12.85 -4.31 17.87
N ARG A 43 -13.77 -5.19 17.47
CA ARG A 43 -13.73 -5.82 16.15
C ARG A 43 -13.85 -4.78 15.04
N VAL A 44 -12.96 -4.89 14.05
CA VAL A 44 -12.95 -4.08 12.82
C VAL A 44 -13.40 -4.95 11.66
N LYS A 45 -14.31 -4.43 10.82
CA LYS A 45 -14.71 -5.06 9.56
C LYS A 45 -14.20 -4.23 8.41
N LEU A 46 -13.32 -4.83 7.61
CA LEU A 46 -12.81 -4.25 6.37
C LEU A 46 -13.88 -4.37 5.27
N ARG A 47 -14.17 -3.25 4.62
CA ARG A 47 -15.04 -3.13 3.44
C ARG A 47 -14.21 -2.43 2.38
N CYS A 48 -13.46 -3.22 1.61
CA CYS A 48 -12.45 -2.67 0.71
C CYS A 48 -12.88 -2.74 -0.75
N ALA A 49 -12.40 -1.77 -1.54
CA ALA A 49 -12.25 -1.94 -2.98
C ALA A 49 -10.83 -2.39 -3.30
N ASN A 50 -10.67 -3.15 -4.39
CA ASN A 50 -9.36 -3.36 -4.99
C ASN A 50 -9.08 -2.21 -5.97
N TRP A 51 -7.95 -1.52 -5.81
CA TRP A 51 -7.54 -0.44 -6.73
C TRP A 51 -6.20 -0.82 -7.37
N PRO A 52 -6.20 -1.20 -8.67
CA PRO A 52 -4.98 -1.59 -9.35
C PRO A 52 -4.01 -0.41 -9.49
N ALA A 53 -2.75 -0.64 -9.14
CA ALA A 53 -1.59 0.24 -9.34
C ALA A 53 -0.32 -0.53 -9.75
N HIS A 54 -0.47 -1.81 -10.11
CA HIS A 54 0.63 -2.70 -10.50
C HIS A 54 0.76 -2.90 -12.03
N MET A 55 -0.14 -2.32 -12.81
CA MET A 55 -0.18 -2.44 -14.28
C MET A 55 1.04 -1.78 -14.94
N GLY A 56 1.15 -1.82 -16.27
CA GLY A 56 2.35 -1.38 -16.99
C GLY A 56 2.85 0.03 -16.65
N VAL A 57 1.96 0.98 -16.34
CA VAL A 57 2.33 2.35 -15.92
C VAL A 57 2.76 2.41 -14.45
N MET A 58 2.42 1.41 -13.65
CA MET A 58 2.67 1.32 -12.21
C MET A 58 2.12 2.53 -11.44
N LEU A 59 0.92 2.98 -11.86
CA LEU A 59 0.15 4.05 -11.26
C LEU A 59 -1.27 3.55 -10.98
N ALA A 60 -1.91 4.07 -9.92
CA ALA A 60 -3.30 3.78 -9.64
C ALA A 60 -4.21 4.13 -10.83
N GLU A 61 -5.00 3.15 -11.28
CA GLU A 61 -5.85 3.26 -12.47
C GLU A 61 -6.92 4.35 -12.33
N GLY A 62 -7.29 4.97 -13.45
CA GLY A 62 -8.34 6.00 -13.51
C GLY A 62 -7.90 7.43 -13.19
N LEU A 63 -6.64 7.65 -12.78
CA LEU A 63 -6.10 9.00 -12.56
C LEU A 63 -5.96 9.82 -13.86
N ASP A 64 -6.06 9.20 -15.03
CA ASP A 64 -6.22 9.89 -16.30
C ASP A 64 -7.65 10.39 -16.53
N LYS A 65 -8.64 9.79 -15.87
CA LYS A 65 -10.07 10.12 -16.05
C LYS A 65 -10.60 11.13 -15.05
N GLN A 66 -10.17 11.06 -13.79
CA GLN A 66 -10.74 11.87 -12.70
C GLN A 66 -9.65 12.36 -11.72
N PRO A 67 -9.83 13.53 -11.09
CA PRO A 67 -9.03 13.94 -9.94
C PRO A 67 -9.06 12.89 -8.83
N ILE A 68 -7.92 12.62 -8.20
CA ILE A 68 -7.79 11.55 -7.20
C ILE A 68 -8.78 11.69 -6.02
N ASN A 69 -9.01 12.92 -5.57
CA ASN A 69 -9.98 13.21 -4.51
C ASN A 69 -11.40 12.83 -4.93
N HIS A 70 -11.78 13.02 -6.19
CA HIS A 70 -13.08 12.63 -6.71
C HIS A 70 -13.27 11.11 -6.69
N ILE A 71 -12.23 10.35 -7.07
CA ILE A 71 -12.25 8.88 -7.02
C ILE A 71 -12.39 8.40 -5.56
N ILE A 72 -11.60 8.96 -4.65
CA ILE A 72 -11.61 8.60 -3.23
C ILE A 72 -12.97 8.91 -2.58
N LEU A 73 -13.62 10.02 -2.95
CA LEU A 73 -14.97 10.33 -2.50
C LEU A 73 -15.99 9.24 -2.90
N GLN A 74 -15.81 8.57 -4.04
CA GLN A 74 -16.71 7.47 -4.42
C GLN A 74 -16.59 6.28 -3.46
N PHE A 75 -15.40 6.01 -2.90
CA PHE A 75 -15.25 4.95 -1.90
C PHE A 75 -16.09 5.23 -0.65
N HIS A 76 -16.15 6.48 -0.20
CA HIS A 76 -17.03 6.87 0.91
C HIS A 76 -18.51 6.72 0.56
N ASN A 77 -18.93 7.16 -0.63
CA ASN A 77 -20.32 7.03 -1.08
C ASN A 77 -20.78 5.56 -1.13
N LEU A 78 -19.85 4.63 -1.38
CA LEU A 78 -20.08 3.19 -1.36
C LEU A 78 -19.96 2.56 0.04
N GLY A 79 -19.66 3.36 1.08
CA GLY A 79 -19.50 2.89 2.46
C GLY A 79 -18.24 2.07 2.72
N LEU A 80 -17.25 2.16 1.82
CA LEU A 80 -15.95 1.50 1.95
C LEU A 80 -15.09 2.23 2.99
N ASN A 81 -14.26 1.47 3.70
CA ASN A 81 -13.33 2.01 4.70
C ASN A 81 -11.87 1.61 4.44
N CYS A 82 -11.62 0.90 3.34
CA CYS A 82 -10.29 0.50 2.96
C CYS A 82 -10.13 0.35 1.45
N VAL A 83 -8.89 0.33 1.00
CA VAL A 83 -8.49 -0.02 -0.36
C VAL A 83 -7.40 -1.07 -0.29
N ARG A 84 -7.57 -2.16 -1.03
CA ARG A 84 -6.47 -3.06 -1.40
C ARG A 84 -5.75 -2.42 -2.59
N LEU A 85 -4.61 -1.79 -2.30
CA LEU A 85 -3.81 -1.06 -3.29
C LEU A 85 -2.66 -1.96 -3.74
N THR A 86 -2.69 -2.34 -5.00
CA THR A 86 -1.77 -3.34 -5.54
C THR A 86 -0.48 -2.70 -6.04
N TRP A 87 0.66 -3.36 -5.93
CA TRP A 87 1.92 -2.92 -6.54
C TRP A 87 2.68 -4.10 -7.16
N ALA A 88 3.58 -3.80 -8.11
CA ALA A 88 4.45 -4.79 -8.73
C ALA A 88 5.84 -4.77 -8.08
N THR A 89 6.50 -5.93 -7.86
CA THR A 89 7.85 -6.00 -7.28
C THR A 89 8.84 -5.10 -8.03
N PHE A 90 8.79 -5.13 -9.36
CA PHE A 90 9.71 -4.36 -10.21
C PHE A 90 9.50 -2.85 -10.10
N MET A 91 8.35 -2.37 -9.60
CA MET A 91 8.14 -0.96 -9.27
C MET A 91 9.24 -0.43 -8.34
N LEU A 92 9.66 -1.27 -7.38
CA LEU A 92 10.65 -0.91 -6.37
C LEU A 92 12.06 -1.38 -6.76
N THR A 93 12.19 -2.58 -7.33
CA THR A 93 13.51 -3.19 -7.56
C THR A 93 14.16 -2.81 -8.88
N ARG A 94 13.37 -2.53 -9.94
CA ARG A 94 13.90 -2.29 -11.30
C ARG A 94 13.52 -0.93 -11.88
N TYR A 95 12.36 -0.38 -11.51
CA TYR A 95 11.80 0.84 -12.08
C TYR A 95 11.68 2.00 -11.07
N SER A 96 12.32 1.91 -9.90
CA SER A 96 12.16 2.89 -8.81
C SER A 96 12.55 4.32 -9.16
N ASN A 97 13.45 4.51 -10.13
CA ASN A 97 13.88 5.82 -10.61
C ASN A 97 13.10 6.32 -11.84
N GLN A 98 12.23 5.50 -12.42
CA GLN A 98 11.42 5.89 -13.57
C GLN A 98 10.23 6.73 -13.09
N THR A 99 9.97 7.84 -13.79
CA THR A 99 8.78 8.66 -13.55
C THR A 99 7.54 8.12 -14.26
N VAL A 100 6.37 8.47 -13.73
CA VAL A 100 5.08 8.15 -14.38
C VAL A 100 5.06 8.68 -15.81
N LYS A 101 5.53 9.90 -16.05
CA LYS A 101 5.63 10.46 -17.41
C LYS A 101 6.52 9.61 -18.31
N GLN A 102 7.69 9.17 -17.84
CA GLN A 102 8.60 8.32 -18.62
C GLN A 102 7.96 6.97 -18.96
N ALA A 103 7.24 6.36 -18.02
CA ALA A 103 6.52 5.11 -18.27
C ALA A 103 5.42 5.30 -19.33
N LEU A 104 4.59 6.33 -19.20
CA LEU A 104 3.56 6.67 -20.19
C LEU A 104 4.16 6.94 -21.58
N ASP A 105 5.27 7.69 -21.65
CA ASP A 105 5.97 7.98 -22.90
C ASP A 105 6.52 6.68 -23.53
N SER A 106 7.11 5.78 -22.74
CA SER A 106 7.65 4.49 -23.23
C SER A 106 6.57 3.52 -23.73
N LEU A 107 5.35 3.63 -23.21
CA LEU A 107 4.20 2.83 -23.61
C LEU A 107 3.35 3.51 -24.70
N ASN A 108 3.78 4.68 -25.19
CA ASN A 108 3.05 5.49 -26.17
C ASN A 108 1.61 5.83 -25.75
N LEU A 109 1.38 6.07 -24.45
CA LEU A 109 0.05 6.34 -23.88
C LEU A 109 -0.25 7.85 -23.84
N THR A 110 -0.33 8.47 -25.03
CA THR A 110 -0.49 9.93 -25.16
C THR A 110 -1.79 10.45 -24.51
N ASP A 111 -2.92 9.75 -24.73
CA ASP A 111 -4.22 10.15 -24.19
C ASP A 111 -4.27 10.06 -22.67
N ALA A 112 -3.73 8.97 -22.10
CA ALA A 112 -3.66 8.80 -20.65
C ALA A 112 -2.77 9.87 -20.02
N LYS A 113 -1.62 10.18 -20.63
CA LYS A 113 -0.74 11.26 -20.18
C LYS A 113 -1.43 12.63 -20.22
N ALA A 114 -2.19 12.93 -21.26
CA ALA A 114 -2.98 14.17 -21.34
C ALA A 114 -4.08 14.21 -20.27
N GLY A 115 -4.75 13.08 -20.03
CA GLY A 115 -5.74 12.93 -18.95
C GLY A 115 -5.14 13.17 -17.56
N ILE A 116 -3.97 12.58 -17.27
CA ILE A 116 -3.27 12.79 -16.00
C ILE A 116 -2.81 14.24 -15.88
N ALA A 117 -2.29 14.86 -16.96
CA ALA A 117 -1.91 16.27 -16.95
C ALA A 117 -3.09 17.19 -16.60
N LYS A 118 -4.31 16.84 -17.06
CA LYS A 118 -5.53 17.58 -16.77
C LYS A 118 -6.02 17.38 -15.33
N ASN A 119 -5.98 16.14 -14.84
CA ASN A 119 -6.67 15.76 -13.60
C ASN A 119 -5.77 15.69 -12.37
N ASN A 120 -4.50 15.31 -12.53
CA ASN A 120 -3.55 14.96 -11.47
C ASN A 120 -2.10 15.34 -11.87
N LEU A 121 -1.89 16.59 -12.33
CA LEU A 121 -0.66 17.04 -12.99
C LEU A 121 0.64 16.70 -12.24
N ASN A 122 0.63 16.86 -10.91
CA ASN A 122 1.77 16.64 -10.04
C ASN A 122 2.30 15.19 -10.08
N VAL A 123 1.46 14.23 -10.44
CA VAL A 123 1.83 12.80 -10.49
C VAL A 123 2.81 12.51 -11.61
N LEU A 124 2.77 13.26 -12.72
CA LEU A 124 3.61 12.99 -13.90
C LEU A 124 5.12 13.04 -13.60
N THR A 125 5.53 13.92 -12.70
CA THR A 125 6.94 14.11 -12.34
C THR A 125 7.41 13.19 -11.21
N MET A 126 6.49 12.47 -10.56
CA MET A 126 6.83 11.54 -9.49
C MET A 126 7.41 10.25 -10.06
N THR A 127 8.36 9.66 -9.33
CA THR A 127 8.74 8.26 -9.55
C THR A 127 7.61 7.31 -9.18
N HIS A 128 7.65 6.06 -9.65
CA HIS A 128 6.62 5.09 -9.29
C HIS A 128 6.44 4.93 -7.76
N PRO A 129 7.52 4.75 -6.95
CA PRO A 129 7.38 4.72 -5.50
C PRO A 129 6.78 5.99 -4.90
N GLN A 130 7.16 7.17 -5.40
CA GLN A 130 6.61 8.45 -4.95
C GLN A 130 5.12 8.57 -5.27
N SER A 131 4.71 8.16 -6.47
CA SER A 131 3.31 8.19 -6.89
C SER A 131 2.45 7.21 -6.07
N TYR A 132 2.99 6.04 -5.73
CA TYR A 132 2.32 5.07 -4.85
C TYR A 132 2.11 5.65 -3.44
N VAL A 133 3.15 6.25 -2.85
CA VAL A 133 3.03 6.95 -1.56
C VAL A 133 2.05 8.12 -1.63
N TYR A 134 2.06 8.88 -2.72
CA TYR A 134 1.10 9.95 -2.92
C TYR A 134 -0.35 9.45 -2.86
N VAL A 135 -0.67 8.34 -3.53
CA VAL A 135 -2.01 7.72 -3.45
C VAL A 135 -2.34 7.28 -2.02
N VAL A 136 -1.38 6.67 -1.31
CA VAL A 136 -1.55 6.28 0.10
C VAL A 136 -1.85 7.49 0.99
N ASP A 137 -1.17 8.61 0.75
CA ASP A 137 -1.37 9.86 1.51
C ASP A 137 -2.72 10.51 1.19
N GLN A 138 -3.18 10.47 -0.07
CA GLN A 138 -4.51 10.96 -0.43
C GLN A 138 -5.62 10.11 0.21
N LEU A 139 -5.43 8.79 0.32
CA LEU A 139 -6.34 7.90 1.05
C LEU A 139 -6.32 8.19 2.56
N ALA A 140 -5.14 8.46 3.13
CA ALA A 140 -4.97 8.81 4.54
C ALA A 140 -5.74 10.09 4.90
N ALA A 141 -5.65 11.12 4.04
CA ALA A 141 -6.34 12.39 4.22
C ALA A 141 -7.88 12.26 4.28
N GLN A 142 -8.42 11.13 3.82
CA GLN A 142 -9.85 10.82 3.84
C GLN A 142 -10.18 9.67 4.81
N ASN A 143 -9.25 9.28 5.70
CA ASN A 143 -9.43 8.19 6.66
C ASN A 143 -9.74 6.83 6.01
N ILE A 144 -9.20 6.58 4.82
CA ILE A 144 -9.29 5.27 4.16
C ILE A 144 -8.04 4.46 4.48
N MET A 145 -8.25 3.27 5.06
CA MET A 145 -7.17 2.33 5.34
C MET A 145 -6.64 1.71 4.04
N VAL A 146 -5.37 1.34 4.05
CA VAL A 146 -4.68 0.72 2.90
C VAL A 146 -4.20 -0.67 3.29
N LEU A 147 -4.55 -1.64 2.45
CA LEU A 147 -3.93 -2.95 2.42
C LEU A 147 -2.99 -2.95 1.21
N ALA A 148 -1.69 -2.82 1.44
CA ALA A 148 -0.69 -2.82 0.38
C ALA A 148 -0.51 -4.25 -0.13
N ASP A 149 -0.63 -4.48 -1.43
CA ASP A 149 -0.71 -5.82 -1.98
C ASP A 149 0.39 -6.07 -3.02
N ASN A 150 1.35 -6.94 -2.71
CA ASN A 150 2.34 -7.36 -3.71
C ASN A 150 1.64 -8.28 -4.72
N HIS A 151 1.23 -7.71 -5.84
CA HIS A 151 0.30 -8.37 -6.74
C HIS A 151 1.01 -9.24 -7.78
N ILE A 152 2.15 -8.76 -8.27
CA ILE A 152 2.92 -9.41 -9.33
C ILE A 152 4.36 -8.92 -9.28
N SER A 153 5.29 -9.58 -9.98
CA SER A 153 6.66 -9.08 -10.07
C SER A 153 6.83 -8.17 -11.28
N GLU A 154 6.60 -8.72 -12.48
CA GLU A 154 6.57 -7.96 -13.73
C GLU A 154 5.23 -7.22 -13.87
N PRO A 155 5.22 -5.90 -14.11
CA PRO A 155 3.99 -5.11 -14.16
C PRO A 155 3.17 -5.45 -15.40
N LYS A 156 2.02 -6.10 -15.21
CA LYS A 156 1.05 -6.46 -16.26
C LYS A 156 -0.26 -6.97 -15.66
N TRP A 157 -1.22 -7.25 -16.53
CA TRP A 157 -2.41 -8.01 -16.16
C TRP A 157 -2.03 -9.47 -15.85
N CYS A 158 -2.50 -9.97 -14.72
CA CYS A 158 -2.41 -11.37 -14.30
C CYS A 158 -3.75 -12.09 -14.57
N CYS A 159 -4.00 -13.36 -14.29
CA CYS A 159 -3.27 -14.29 -13.44
C CYS A 159 -3.24 -15.67 -14.12
N ALA A 160 -2.71 -15.70 -15.34
CA ALA A 160 -2.60 -16.96 -16.08
C ALA A 160 -1.56 -17.89 -15.42
N PRO A 161 -1.75 -19.22 -15.46
CA PRO A 161 -0.78 -20.18 -14.90
C PRO A 161 0.64 -20.09 -15.49
N ASP A 162 0.78 -19.48 -16.67
CA ASP A 162 1.99 -19.39 -17.49
C ASP A 162 2.43 -17.93 -17.75
N ASP A 163 1.91 -16.97 -16.98
CA ASP A 163 2.30 -15.55 -17.09
C ASP A 163 3.73 -15.26 -16.56
N GLY A 164 4.48 -16.29 -16.19
CA GLY A 164 5.84 -16.17 -15.67
C GLY A 164 5.93 -15.48 -14.30
N ASN A 165 4.82 -15.31 -13.58
CA ASN A 165 4.75 -14.72 -12.25
C ASN A 165 3.99 -15.60 -11.24
N ALA A 166 3.60 -16.81 -11.63
CA ALA A 166 2.60 -17.61 -10.95
C ALA A 166 3.12 -18.24 -9.64
N PHE A 167 4.36 -18.73 -9.62
CA PHE A 167 5.00 -19.33 -8.43
C PHE A 167 6.48 -18.97 -8.30
N PHE A 168 7.04 -19.25 -7.12
CA PHE A 168 8.46 -19.07 -6.84
C PHE A 168 9.33 -19.79 -7.88
N GLY A 169 10.30 -19.07 -8.45
CA GLY A 169 11.21 -19.59 -9.47
C GLY A 169 10.68 -19.51 -10.91
N ASP A 170 9.47 -18.97 -11.13
CA ASP A 170 9.05 -18.59 -12.48
C ASP A 170 9.95 -17.47 -13.03
N THR A 171 9.92 -17.31 -14.36
CA THR A 171 10.79 -16.39 -15.12
C THR A 171 10.90 -14.99 -14.53
N ASN A 172 9.79 -14.44 -14.01
CA ASN A 172 9.75 -13.11 -13.41
C ASN A 172 9.56 -13.14 -11.90
N PHE A 173 9.48 -14.31 -11.25
CA PHE A 173 9.27 -14.42 -9.82
C PHE A 173 10.45 -15.07 -9.10
N ASP A 174 11.51 -14.28 -8.99
CA ASP A 174 12.67 -14.59 -8.15
C ASP A 174 12.34 -14.34 -6.66
N PRO A 175 12.52 -15.33 -5.76
CA PRO A 175 12.21 -15.17 -4.35
C PRO A 175 13.08 -14.13 -3.61
N GLN A 176 14.34 -13.96 -4.00
CA GLN A 176 15.24 -12.99 -3.35
C GLN A 176 14.87 -11.55 -3.75
N GLU A 177 14.59 -11.32 -5.03
CA GLU A 177 14.12 -10.02 -5.50
C GLU A 177 12.73 -9.68 -4.91
N TRP A 178 11.87 -10.68 -4.74
CA TRP A 178 10.60 -10.50 -4.04
C TRP A 178 10.77 -10.11 -2.57
N LEU A 179 11.65 -10.79 -1.82
CA LEU A 179 12.00 -10.40 -0.45
C LEU A 179 12.56 -8.98 -0.37
N GLN A 180 13.44 -8.62 -1.32
CA GLN A 180 13.98 -7.27 -1.44
C GLN A 180 12.85 -6.25 -1.68
N GLY A 181 11.95 -6.53 -2.63
CA GLY A 181 10.81 -5.68 -2.92
C GLY A 181 9.89 -5.48 -1.72
N LEU A 182 9.58 -6.55 -0.97
CA LEU A 182 8.79 -6.46 0.27
C LEU A 182 9.48 -5.59 1.33
N SER A 183 10.79 -5.76 1.52
CA SER A 183 11.57 -4.94 2.44
C SER A 183 11.55 -3.46 2.05
N MET A 184 11.73 -3.16 0.75
CA MET A 184 11.66 -1.80 0.21
C MET A 184 10.27 -1.20 0.37
N ALA A 185 9.19 -1.97 0.12
CA ALA A 185 7.82 -1.54 0.30
C ALA A 185 7.52 -1.20 1.75
N ALA A 186 7.95 -2.06 2.68
CA ALA A 186 7.75 -1.87 4.10
C ALA A 186 8.53 -0.65 4.62
N GLN A 187 9.74 -0.39 4.12
CA GLN A 187 10.49 0.83 4.43
C GLN A 187 9.84 2.09 3.80
N LEU A 188 9.31 2.00 2.57
CA LEU A 188 8.63 3.08 1.86
C LEU A 188 7.34 3.52 2.58
N LEU A 189 6.61 2.56 3.14
CA LEU A 189 5.33 2.77 3.82
C LEU A 189 5.48 2.96 5.34
N LYS A 190 6.71 2.92 5.85
CA LYS A 190 6.99 3.13 7.28
C LYS A 190 6.50 4.51 7.71
N GLY A 191 5.71 4.54 8.79
CA GLY A 191 5.13 5.78 9.31
C GLY A 191 3.88 6.26 8.59
N LYS A 192 3.29 5.46 7.69
CA LYS A 192 1.96 5.71 7.11
C LYS A 192 0.87 5.06 7.99
N PRO A 193 0.19 5.80 8.89
CA PRO A 193 -0.69 5.21 9.90
C PRO A 193 -1.96 4.57 9.34
N ASN A 194 -2.31 4.86 8.10
CA ASN A 194 -3.45 4.26 7.40
C ASN A 194 -3.07 2.96 6.67
N VAL A 195 -1.80 2.60 6.54
CA VAL A 195 -1.39 1.29 6.00
C VAL A 195 -1.51 0.26 7.12
N VAL A 196 -2.56 -0.56 7.04
CA VAL A 196 -2.97 -1.47 8.11
C VAL A 196 -2.59 -2.91 7.85
N ALA A 197 -2.35 -3.26 6.57
CA ALA A 197 -1.94 -4.58 6.18
C ALA A 197 -1.01 -4.57 4.96
N MET A 198 -0.24 -5.65 4.81
CA MET A 198 0.51 -5.95 3.60
C MET A 198 0.26 -7.40 3.19
N SER A 199 -0.33 -7.61 1.99
CA SER A 199 -0.37 -8.93 1.36
C SER A 199 0.98 -9.20 0.70
N LEU A 200 1.54 -10.37 1.02
CA LEU A 200 2.89 -10.75 0.63
C LEU A 200 2.98 -11.18 -0.83
N ARG A 201 1.95 -11.85 -1.36
CA ARG A 201 1.90 -12.25 -2.77
C ARG A 201 0.49 -12.64 -3.20
N ASN A 202 -0.03 -11.98 -4.24
CA ASN A 202 -1.31 -12.35 -4.84
C ASN A 202 -1.27 -13.71 -5.58
N GLU A 203 -2.24 -14.57 -5.25
CA GLU A 203 -2.65 -15.75 -6.03
C GLU A 203 -1.51 -16.69 -6.46
N LEU A 204 -0.68 -17.18 -5.53
CA LEU A 204 0.29 -18.23 -5.83
C LEU A 204 -0.39 -19.41 -6.54
N ARG A 205 0.09 -19.74 -7.74
CA ARG A 205 -0.58 -20.65 -8.68
C ARG A 205 0.43 -21.24 -9.68
N GLY A 206 -0.05 -22.00 -10.65
CA GLY A 206 0.74 -22.42 -11.80
C GLY A 206 1.49 -23.73 -11.60
N ARG A 207 2.13 -24.19 -12.68
CA ARG A 207 2.68 -25.56 -12.78
C ARG A 207 3.83 -25.86 -11.82
N LEU A 208 4.53 -24.82 -11.34
CA LEU A 208 5.64 -24.97 -10.40
C LEU A 208 5.17 -25.08 -8.95
N GLN A 209 3.87 -24.92 -8.68
CA GLN A 209 3.31 -24.93 -7.33
C GLN A 209 3.60 -26.26 -6.63
N ASN A 210 4.27 -26.18 -5.49
CA ASN A 210 4.58 -27.32 -4.64
C ASN A 210 4.73 -26.89 -3.17
N ALA A 211 4.52 -27.84 -2.24
CA ALA A 211 4.52 -27.55 -0.81
C ALA A 211 5.90 -27.11 -0.28
N GLU A 212 6.98 -27.71 -0.78
CA GLU A 212 8.35 -27.42 -0.34
C GLU A 212 8.75 -25.99 -0.69
N GLY A 213 8.49 -25.55 -1.92
CA GLY A 213 8.73 -24.19 -2.39
C GLY A 213 7.87 -23.17 -1.65
N LEU A 214 6.61 -23.50 -1.34
CA LEU A 214 5.75 -22.64 -0.53
C LEU A 214 6.33 -22.46 0.88
N VAL A 215 6.57 -23.56 1.60
CA VAL A 215 7.05 -23.52 2.98
C VAL A 215 8.44 -22.88 3.07
N GLY A 216 9.37 -23.27 2.18
CA GLY A 216 10.74 -22.79 2.18
C GLY A 216 10.84 -21.27 2.00
N ASN A 217 10.17 -20.72 0.99
CA ASN A 217 10.21 -19.29 0.72
C ASN A 217 9.43 -18.49 1.79
N MET A 218 8.33 -19.03 2.30
CA MET A 218 7.55 -18.36 3.35
C MET A 218 8.25 -18.31 4.70
N CYS A 219 9.03 -19.34 5.05
CA CYS A 219 9.84 -19.33 6.27
C CYS A 219 10.92 -18.22 6.23
N ASN A 220 11.49 -17.94 5.05
CA ASN A 220 12.49 -16.88 4.88
C ASN A 220 11.91 -15.48 5.11
N ILE A 221 10.65 -15.24 4.74
CA ILE A 221 9.95 -13.98 5.08
C ILE A 221 9.85 -13.78 6.57
N ARG A 222 9.47 -14.83 7.32
CA ARG A 222 9.24 -14.70 8.77
C ARG A 222 10.49 -14.23 9.49
N LEU A 223 11.67 -14.65 9.03
CA LEU A 223 12.95 -14.14 9.50
C LEU A 223 13.12 -12.64 9.16
N LEU A 224 12.83 -12.22 7.93
CA LEU A 224 12.95 -10.83 7.52
C LEU A 224 12.03 -9.88 8.32
N LEU A 225 10.80 -10.31 8.58
CA LEU A 225 9.79 -9.52 9.30
C LEU A 225 10.07 -9.42 10.81
N LEU A 226 10.61 -10.49 11.41
CA LEU A 226 10.95 -10.52 12.84
C LEU A 226 12.23 -9.75 13.16
N TRP A 227 13.22 -9.74 12.25
CA TRP A 227 14.52 -9.10 12.52
C TRP A 227 14.54 -7.61 12.21
N GLY A 228 13.71 -7.12 11.27
CA GLY A 228 13.81 -5.73 10.82
C GLY A 228 12.91 -4.71 11.54
N ASN A 229 12.01 -5.12 12.45
CA ASN A 229 10.97 -4.24 13.01
C ASN A 229 10.16 -3.47 11.94
N ILE A 230 10.10 -4.00 10.71
CA ILE A 230 9.63 -3.23 9.54
C ILE A 230 8.10 -3.15 9.51
N LEU A 231 7.41 -4.06 10.21
CA LEU A 231 5.94 -4.22 10.17
C LEU A 231 5.27 -4.27 11.55
N SER A 232 5.84 -3.70 12.60
CA SER A 232 5.31 -3.83 13.98
C SER A 232 3.84 -3.38 14.16
N ASN A 233 3.28 -2.66 13.19
CA ASN A 233 1.89 -2.18 13.17
C ASN A 233 1.07 -2.63 11.94
N ILE A 234 1.59 -3.55 11.13
CA ILE A 234 0.95 -3.98 9.87
C ILE A 234 0.56 -5.46 9.97
N VAL A 235 -0.71 -5.77 9.73
CA VAL A 235 -1.19 -7.15 9.61
C VAL A 235 -0.66 -7.75 8.30
N VAL A 236 -0.07 -8.94 8.36
CA VAL A 236 0.50 -9.58 7.16
C VAL A 236 -0.39 -10.75 6.75
N GLU A 237 -0.77 -10.76 5.48
CA GLU A 237 -1.56 -11.82 4.87
C GLU A 237 -0.82 -12.41 3.67
N LEU A 238 -1.07 -13.69 3.38
CA LEU A 238 -0.60 -14.37 2.18
C LEU A 238 -1.56 -14.06 1.04
#